data_AF-A0A0V8JG21-F1
#
_entry.id   AF-A0A0V8JG21-F1
#
_cell.length_a   1.000
_cell.length_b   1.000
_cell.length_c   1.000
_cell.angle_alpha   90.00
_cell.angle_beta   90.00
_cell.angle_gamma   90.00
#
_symmetry.space_group_name_H-M   'P 1'
#
loop_
_entity.id
_entity.type
_entity.pdbx_description
1 polymer ?
#
loop_
_entity_poly.entity_id
_entity_poly.type
_entity_poly.pdbx_seq_one_letter_code
_entity_poly.pdbx_strand_id
1 'polypeptide(L)'
;MKCKIHRCNCRKIWSVQNRKKKIIAKSILLNGNWMTEVKPDRRLDPKGFVITNYTQDIITDPPMELLMQFKKVTKLIYNKKTVEFNIKSGKFLWFAEDGSCYLLNRMYEM
;
A
#
# COMPACT_ATOMS: atom_id res chain seq x y z
N MET A 1 -15.27 4.21 1.64
CA MET A 1 -14.97 5.11 0.49
C MET A 1 -13.58 4.75 -0.04
N LYS A 2 -13.42 4.61 -1.36
CA LYS A 2 -12.17 4.14 -1.95
C LYS A 2 -10.99 5.07 -1.67
N CYS A 3 -9.91 4.50 -1.16
CA CYS A 3 -8.63 5.14 -0.93
C CYS A 3 -7.59 4.61 -1.92
N LYS A 4 -6.67 5.49 -2.33
CA LYS A 4 -5.51 5.16 -3.16
C LYS A 4 -4.24 5.50 -2.38
N ILE A 5 -3.32 4.55 -2.31
CA ILE A 5 -2.03 4.74 -1.64
C ILE A 5 -0.94 4.90 -2.70
N HIS A 6 -0.10 5.92 -2.57
CA HIS A 6 1.02 6.19 -3.48
C HIS A 6 2.19 6.84 -2.76
N ARG A 7 3.41 6.71 -3.31
CA ARG A 7 4.63 7.34 -2.79
C ARG A 7 4.96 8.62 -3.57
N CYS A 8 5.35 9.68 -2.88
CA CYS A 8 6.16 10.76 -3.48
C CYS A 8 7.62 10.48 -3.17
N ASN A 9 8.34 9.97 -4.17
CA ASN A 9 9.77 9.70 -4.05
C ASN A 9 10.58 10.98 -3.77
N CYS A 10 10.11 12.11 -4.32
CA CYS A 10 10.62 13.46 -4.08
C CYS A 10 10.80 13.82 -2.60
N ARG A 11 9.77 13.54 -1.79
CA ARG A 11 9.69 13.92 -0.37
C ARG A 11 9.88 12.71 0.55
N LYS A 12 10.10 11.51 -0.02
CA LYS A 12 10.21 10.24 0.71
C LYS A 12 9.04 9.98 1.68
N ILE A 13 7.82 10.34 1.28
CA ILE A 13 6.58 10.15 2.06
C ILE A 13 5.55 9.37 1.26
N TRP A 14 4.64 8.73 1.98
CA TRP A 14 3.45 8.11 1.43
C TRP A 14 2.25 9.05 1.52
N SER A 15 1.30 8.86 0.62
CA SER A 15 0.02 9.55 0.66
C SER A 15 -1.13 8.59 0.46
N VAL A 16 -2.15 8.76 1.31
CA VAL A 16 -3.45 8.12 1.20
C VAL A 16 -4.43 9.18 0.71
N GLN A 17 -5.03 8.96 -0.45
CA GLN A 17 -5.96 9.89 -1.05
C GLN A 17 -7.30 9.23 -1.31
N ASN A 18 -8.37 9.88 -0.89
CA ASN A 18 -9.74 9.58 -1.32
C ASN A 18 -10.38 10.86 -1.90
N ARG A 19 -11.68 10.83 -2.23
CA ARG A 19 -12.38 11.99 -2.82
C ARG A 19 -12.43 13.22 -1.90
N LYS A 20 -12.41 13.05 -0.58
CA LYS A 20 -12.63 14.13 0.40
C LYS A 20 -11.35 14.60 1.09
N LYS A 21 -10.33 13.74 1.20
CA LYS A 21 -9.15 13.95 2.03
C LYS A 21 -7.91 13.35 1.41
N LYS A 22 -6.78 14.00 1.68
CA LYS A 22 -5.44 13.50 1.48
C LYS A 22 -4.73 13.46 2.83
N ILE A 23 -4.11 12.33 3.15
CA ILE A 23 -3.26 12.14 4.32
C ILE A 23 -1.84 11.86 3.81
N ILE A 24 -0.84 12.34 4.55
CA ILE A 24 0.58 12.07 4.31
C ILE A 24 1.18 11.43 5.56
N ALA A 25 2.10 10.48 5.37
CA ALA A 25 2.75 9.73 6.45
C ALA A 25 4.13 9.24 6.00
N LYS A 26 5.03 8.95 6.94
CA LYS A 26 6.34 8.34 6.66
C LYS A 26 6.18 6.84 6.36
N SER A 27 5.27 6.18 7.05
CA SER A 27 4.89 4.79 6.79
C SER A 27 3.37 4.58 6.95
N ILE A 28 2.85 3.52 6.33
CA ILE A 28 1.43 3.16 6.42
C ILE A 28 1.32 1.66 6.63
N LEU A 29 0.55 1.24 7.62
CA LEU A 29 0.05 -0.13 7.73
C LEU A 29 -1.39 -0.15 7.24
N LEU A 30 -1.65 -0.97 6.23
CA LEU A 30 -3.00 -1.32 5.79
C LEU A 30 -3.38 -2.64 6.45
N ASN A 31 -4.15 -2.55 7.54
CA ASN A 31 -4.57 -3.65 8.39
C ASN A 31 -5.93 -4.21 7.96
N GLY A 32 -6.10 -4.47 6.66
CA GLY A 32 -7.37 -4.90 6.09
C GLY A 32 -7.30 -5.11 4.57
N ASN A 33 -8.36 -5.68 4.02
CA ASN A 33 -8.38 -6.12 2.63
C ASN A 33 -8.03 -5.01 1.65
N TRP A 34 -7.23 -5.38 0.65
CA TRP A 34 -6.74 -4.48 -0.37
C TRP A 34 -6.63 -5.19 -1.71
N MET A 35 -6.63 -4.40 -2.77
CA MET A 35 -6.41 -4.87 -4.13
C MET A 35 -5.62 -3.84 -4.93
N THR A 36 -5.10 -4.25 -6.07
CA THR A 36 -4.42 -3.35 -7.02
C THR A 36 -5.37 -2.92 -8.12
N GLU A 37 -5.27 -1.66 -8.54
CA GLU A 37 -5.88 -1.14 -9.77
C GLU A 37 -4.77 -0.69 -10.70
N VAL A 38 -4.81 -1.15 -11.94
CA VAL A 38 -3.91 -0.72 -13.01
C VAL A 38 -4.69 0.04 -14.07
N LYS A 39 -4.05 1.00 -14.72
CA LYS A 39 -4.61 1.77 -15.84
C LYS A 39 -3.69 1.66 -17.06
N PRO A 40 -3.79 0.55 -17.82
CA PRO A 40 -2.92 0.29 -18.97
C PRO A 40 -3.13 1.28 -20.10
N ASP A 41 -4.37 1.75 -20.30
CA ASP A 41 -4.74 2.63 -21.42
C ASP A 41 -4.28 4.09 -21.27
N ARG A 42 -3.53 4.40 -20.19
CA ARG A 42 -2.92 5.73 -20.06
C ARG A 42 -1.78 5.88 -21.05
N ARG A 43 -2.05 6.65 -22.11
CA ARG A 43 -1.14 6.99 -23.21
C ARG A 43 0.26 7.49 -22.76
N LEU A 44 0.35 8.09 -21.57
CA LEU A 44 1.59 8.53 -20.92
C LEU A 44 1.58 8.07 -19.45
N ASP A 45 2.62 7.33 -19.04
CA ASP A 45 2.86 6.84 -17.67
C ASP A 45 1.75 5.90 -17.13
N PRO A 46 1.73 4.62 -17.55
CA PRO A 46 0.82 3.62 -17.00
C PRO A 46 0.97 3.53 -15.48
N LYS A 47 -0.14 3.67 -14.75
CA LYS A 47 -0.14 3.75 -13.28
C LYS A 47 -0.78 2.52 -12.64
N GLY A 48 -0.11 2.00 -11.63
CA GLY A 48 -0.64 1.05 -10.68
C GLY A 48 -0.89 1.71 -9.32
N PHE A 49 -1.98 1.34 -8.65
CA PHE A 49 -2.34 1.82 -7.33
C PHE A 49 -2.74 0.66 -6.42
N VAL A 50 -2.34 0.72 -5.15
CA VAL A 50 -3.01 -0.07 -4.11
C VAL A 50 -4.25 0.68 -3.66
N ILE A 51 -5.36 -0.04 -3.58
CA ILE A 51 -6.66 0.49 -3.17
C ILE A 51 -7.25 -0.32 -2.02
N THR A 52 -7.99 0.39 -1.17
CA THR A 52 -8.89 -0.20 -0.16
C THR A 52 -10.19 0.59 -0.11
N ASN A 53 -11.28 -0.05 0.30
CA ASN A 53 -12.58 0.58 0.47
C ASN A 53 -12.83 1.12 1.89
N TYR A 54 -11.96 0.76 2.83
CA TYR A 54 -12.13 0.97 4.26
C TYR A 54 -11.01 1.86 4.79
N THR A 55 -11.32 3.13 5.03
CA THR A 55 -10.36 4.10 5.59
C THR A 55 -9.93 3.75 6.99
N GLN A 56 -10.78 3.06 7.76
CA GLN A 56 -10.49 2.66 9.13
C GLN A 56 -9.39 1.59 9.23
N ASP A 57 -9.11 0.87 8.14
CA ASP A 57 -8.05 -0.14 8.08
C ASP A 57 -6.66 0.47 7.87
N ILE A 58 -6.60 1.80 7.68
CA ILE A 58 -5.36 2.53 7.39
C ILE A 58 -4.82 3.13 8.69
N ILE A 59 -3.63 2.68 9.08
CA ILE A 59 -2.89 3.19 10.23
C ILE A 59 -1.66 3.91 9.69
N THR A 60 -1.58 5.21 9.93
CA THR A 60 -0.44 6.05 9.55
C THR A 60 0.62 6.05 10.64
N ASP A 61 1.88 5.98 10.24
CA ASP A 61 3.04 5.95 11.13
C ASP A 61 2.83 4.95 12.30
N PRO A 62 2.51 3.67 11.98
CA PRO A 62 2.20 2.66 12.99
C PRO A 62 3.36 2.48 13.97
N PRO A 63 3.06 2.27 15.27
CA PRO A 63 4.07 1.97 16.28
C PRO A 63 4.79 0.66 15.94
N MET A 64 6.07 0.56 16.32
CA MET A 64 6.90 -0.59 16.00
C MET A 64 6.37 -1.88 16.63
N GLU A 65 5.81 -1.78 17.84
CA GLU A 65 5.19 -2.86 18.58
C GLU A 65 4.03 -3.50 17.81
N LEU A 66 3.28 -2.70 17.04
CA LEU A 66 2.23 -3.22 16.17
C LEU A 66 2.81 -3.95 14.95
N LEU A 67 3.86 -3.39 14.33
CA LEU A 67 4.52 -4.02 13.18
C LEU A 67 5.21 -5.35 13.54
N MET A 68 5.72 -5.48 14.77
CA MET A 68 6.33 -6.71 15.28
C MET A 68 5.34 -7.90 15.35
N GLN A 69 4.03 -7.65 15.32
CA GLN A 69 3.01 -8.71 15.27
C GLN A 69 2.88 -9.36 13.88
N PHE A 70 3.61 -8.85 12.90
CA PHE A 70 3.55 -9.29 11.51
C PHE A 70 4.90 -9.80 11.02
N LYS A 71 4.86 -10.86 10.22
CA LYS A 71 5.99 -11.34 9.43
C LYS A 71 5.93 -10.76 8.02
N LYS A 72 7.04 -10.19 7.55
CA LYS A 72 7.21 -9.80 6.14
C LYS A 72 7.30 -11.04 5.27
N VAL A 73 6.41 -11.15 4.28
CA VAL A 73 6.34 -12.30 3.37
C VAL A 73 7.14 -12.02 2.11
N THR A 74 6.80 -10.95 1.40
CA THR A 74 7.45 -10.55 0.15
C THR A 74 7.19 -9.08 -0.14
N LYS A 75 7.83 -8.53 -1.19
CA LYS A 75 7.57 -7.17 -1.66
C LYS A 75 6.45 -7.16 -2.69
N LEU A 76 5.56 -6.18 -2.60
CA LEU A 76 4.66 -5.81 -3.68
C LEU A 76 5.45 -5.01 -4.71
N ILE A 77 5.54 -5.53 -5.94
CA ILE A 77 6.35 -5.01 -7.02
C ILE A 77 5.43 -4.67 -8.19
N TYR A 78 5.57 -3.45 -8.71
CA TYR A 78 4.90 -3.01 -9.93
C TYR A 78 5.86 -3.09 -11.11
N ASN A 79 5.52 -3.90 -12.11
CA ASN A 79 6.25 -3.99 -13.37
C ASN A 79 5.69 -2.94 -14.35
N LYS A 80 6.49 -1.90 -14.62
CA LYS A 80 6.10 -0.83 -15.57
C LYS A 80 6.01 -1.29 -17.02
N LYS A 81 6.71 -2.36 -17.40
CA LYS A 81 6.70 -2.88 -18.79
C LYS A 81 5.40 -3.62 -19.07
N THR A 82 4.96 -4.46 -18.15
CA THR A 82 3.71 -5.24 -18.29
C THR A 82 2.50 -4.53 -17.70
N VAL A 83 2.70 -3.45 -16.93
CA VAL A 83 1.65 -2.69 -16.24
C VAL A 83 0.88 -3.57 -15.23
N GLU A 84 1.63 -4.40 -14.50
CA GLU A 84 1.06 -5.37 -13.56
C GLU A 84 1.78 -5.36 -12.23
N PHE A 85 1.05 -5.73 -11.18
CA PHE A 85 1.65 -6.09 -9.90
C PHE A 85 1.89 -7.60 -9.85
N ASN A 86 2.98 -7.99 -9.20
CA ASN A 86 3.23 -9.40 -8.89
C ASN A 86 2.13 -10.03 -8.00
N ILE A 87 1.41 -9.21 -7.23
CA ILE A 87 0.29 -9.64 -6.37
C ILE A 87 -0.88 -8.66 -6.57
N LYS A 88 -2.08 -9.19 -6.83
CA LYS A 88 -3.27 -8.39 -7.17
C LYS A 88 -4.12 -7.99 -5.96
N SER A 89 -4.03 -8.70 -4.86
CA SER A 89 -4.82 -8.46 -3.64
C SER A 89 -4.22 -9.15 -2.43
N GLY A 90 -4.67 -8.76 -1.24
CA GLY A 90 -4.28 -9.38 0.03
C GLY A 90 -4.99 -8.73 1.22
N LYS A 91 -4.52 -9.05 2.43
CA LYS A 91 -5.12 -8.58 3.69
C LYS A 91 -4.25 -7.60 4.48
N PHE A 92 -2.93 -7.78 4.51
CA PHE A 92 -2.06 -6.90 5.28
C PHE A 92 -0.90 -6.40 4.41
N LEU A 93 -0.70 -5.08 4.38
CA LEU A 93 0.42 -4.44 3.68
C LEU A 93 1.07 -3.40 4.56
N TRP A 94 2.40 -3.33 4.50
CA TRP A 94 3.17 -2.27 5.09
C TRP A 94 3.95 -1.48 4.05
N PHE A 95 3.59 -0.20 3.92
CA PHE A 95 4.29 0.79 3.13
C PHE A 95 5.37 1.41 4.01
N ALA A 96 6.59 0.91 3.87
CA ALA A 96 7.71 1.25 4.73
C ALA A 96 8.35 2.59 4.34
N GLU A 97 9.06 3.22 5.28
CA GLU A 97 9.71 4.51 5.06
C GLU A 97 10.74 4.47 3.91
N ASP A 98 11.40 3.31 3.74
CA ASP A 98 12.39 3.02 2.69
C ASP A 98 11.79 3.09 1.26
N GLY A 99 10.47 2.99 1.11
CA GLY A 99 9.78 2.98 -0.18
C GLY A 99 9.40 1.63 -0.70
N SER A 100 9.75 0.59 0.02
CA SER A 100 9.24 -0.75 -0.21
C SER A 100 7.80 -0.85 0.29
N CYS A 101 7.03 -1.69 -0.38
CA CYS A 101 5.72 -2.12 0.08
C CYS A 101 5.83 -3.62 0.36
N TYR A 102 5.57 -4.05 1.60
CA TYR A 102 5.72 -5.43 2.05
C TYR A 102 4.36 -6.07 2.29
N LEU A 103 4.13 -7.25 1.70
CA LEU A 103 3.07 -8.15 2.11
C LEU A 103 3.38 -8.69 3.50
N LEU A 104 2.38 -8.66 4.37
CA LEU A 104 2.48 -9.10 5.75
C LEU A 104 1.54 -10.28 6.03
N ASN A 105 1.95 -11.17 6.93
CA ASN A 105 1.08 -12.14 7.59
C ASN A 105 1.12 -11.88 9.10
N ARG A 106 -0.02 -12.00 9.79
CA ARG A 106 -0.03 -11.99 11.26
C ARG A 106 0.67 -13.24 11.79
N MET A 107 1.49 -13.07 12.82
CA MET A 107 2.23 -14.19 13.41
C MET A 107 1.36 -15.11 14.28
N TYR A 108 0.18 -14.64 14.70
CA TYR A 108 -0.72 -15.36 15.61
C TYR A 108 -2.07 -15.78 14.97
N GLU A 109 -2.21 -15.74 13.65
CA GLU A 109 -3.31 -16.41 12.94
C GLU A 109 -2.82 -17.82 12.52
N MET A 110 -2.74 -18.75 13.49
CA MET A 110 -2.70 -20.21 13.28
C MET A 110 -3.86 -20.84 14.05
#